data_AF-A0A101XL86-F1
#
_entry.id   AF-A0A101XL86-F1
#
_cell.length_a   1.000
_cell.length_b   1.000
_cell.length_c   1.000
_cell.angle_alpha   90.00
_cell.angle_beta   90.00
_cell.angle_gamma   90.00
#
_symmetry.space_group_name_H-M   'P 1'
#
loop_
_entity.id
_entity.type
_entity.pdbx_description
1 polymer ?
#
loop_
_entity_poly.entity_id
_entity_poly.type
_entity_poly.pdbx_seq_one_letter_code
_entity_poly.pdbx_strand_id
1 'polypeptide(L)'
;MPYDVPFVPTPEVVVRRMLQLANVRRGEHVYDLGCGDGRIVIMAAREFGAQAACIEIRKDLYEQTLRRVKDLGLEDRVRVIYGNFFEEDLSDADVVTMYLLTSVNERIKPKLERELKPGVRVVSHDFEMPGWKPLIVEDLYEEWRSHKVYLYKIPGLEIPIPVGELKNIIKNVKLDEEHMKVLELIDGNRSIEEISNKTQLTMRAVREIISDLIKQGLINEVKVIK
;
A
#
# COMPACT_ATOMS: atom_id res chain seq x y z
N MET A 1 15.66 -3.99 -27.98
CA MET A 1 14.78 -2.80 -27.97
C MET A 1 15.29 -1.84 -26.90
N PRO A 2 15.18 -0.52 -27.06
CA PRO A 2 15.48 0.41 -25.98
C PRO A 2 14.52 0.14 -24.81
N TYR A 3 15.05 0.14 -23.59
CA TYR A 3 14.25 0.03 -22.37
C TYR A 3 13.71 1.40 -22.00
N ASP A 4 12.49 1.46 -21.46
CA ASP A 4 11.83 2.71 -21.07
C ASP A 4 12.56 3.44 -19.92
N VAL A 5 13.36 2.72 -19.14
CA VAL A 5 14.07 3.22 -17.96
C VAL A 5 15.53 2.72 -17.97
N PRO A 6 16.54 3.60 -17.78
CA PRO A 6 17.92 3.16 -17.63
C PRO A 6 18.16 2.49 -16.26
N PHE A 7 19.17 1.64 -16.16
CA PHE A 7 19.56 1.10 -14.85
C PHE A 7 20.43 2.09 -14.10
N VAL A 8 19.84 2.71 -13.07
CA VAL A 8 20.55 3.48 -12.04
C VAL A 8 20.08 2.94 -10.70
N PRO A 9 20.96 2.34 -9.88
CA PRO A 9 20.52 1.73 -8.65
C PRO A 9 20.24 2.76 -7.54
N THR A 10 19.24 2.47 -6.70
CA THR A 10 18.98 3.19 -5.45
C THR A 10 20.09 2.90 -4.42
N PRO A 11 20.70 3.91 -3.76
CA PRO A 11 21.67 3.67 -2.69
C PRO A 11 21.09 2.85 -1.55
N GLU A 12 21.87 1.97 -0.92
CA GLU A 12 21.36 1.07 0.11
C GLU A 12 20.75 1.80 1.31
N VAL A 13 21.28 2.98 1.66
CA VAL A 13 20.71 3.83 2.73
C VAL A 13 19.31 4.31 2.38
N VAL A 14 19.07 4.67 1.12
CA VAL A 14 17.76 5.07 0.60
C VAL A 14 16.84 3.86 0.52
N VAL A 15 17.31 2.71 0.06
CA VAL A 15 16.54 1.45 0.04
C VAL A 15 16.02 1.11 1.43
N ARG A 16 16.91 1.12 2.44
CA ARG A 16 16.53 0.83 3.82
C ARG A 16 15.47 1.83 4.30
N ARG A 17 15.64 3.10 3.98
CA ARG A 17 14.67 4.13 4.37
C ARG A 17 13.32 3.95 3.68
N MET A 18 13.30 3.60 2.39
CA MET A 18 12.06 3.28 1.66
C MET A 18 11.27 2.17 2.37
N LEU A 19 11.94 1.07 2.74
CA LEU A 19 11.31 -0.06 3.42
C LEU A 19 10.85 0.29 4.85
N GLN A 20 11.61 1.13 5.57
CA GLN A 20 11.22 1.67 6.88
C GLN A 20 10.01 2.60 6.78
N LEU A 21 9.95 3.47 5.78
CA LEU A 21 8.84 4.39 5.56
C LEU A 21 7.55 3.65 5.21
N ALA A 22 7.64 2.61 4.38
CA ALA A 22 6.53 1.67 4.16
C ALA A 22 6.17 0.85 5.42
N ASN A 23 6.99 0.89 6.47
CA ASN A 23 6.82 0.05 7.65
C ASN A 23 6.64 -1.42 7.23
N VAL A 24 7.51 -1.91 6.35
CA VAL A 24 7.45 -3.29 5.85
C VAL A 24 7.52 -4.25 7.03
N ARG A 25 6.60 -5.19 7.09
CA ARG A 25 6.50 -6.19 8.16
C ARG A 25 6.90 -7.56 7.67
N ARG A 26 7.31 -8.40 8.62
CA ARG A 26 7.61 -9.81 8.36
C ARG A 26 6.38 -10.50 7.73
N GLY A 27 6.61 -11.21 6.63
CA GLY A 27 5.58 -11.94 5.89
C GLY A 27 4.78 -11.10 4.90
N GLU A 28 4.92 -9.78 4.86
CA GLU A 28 4.29 -8.95 3.83
C GLU A 28 4.88 -9.21 2.45
N HIS A 29 4.05 -9.07 1.43
CA HIS A 29 4.43 -9.22 0.02
C HIS A 29 4.94 -7.89 -0.55
N VAL A 30 6.25 -7.81 -0.81
CA VAL A 30 6.94 -6.63 -1.35
C VAL A 30 7.24 -6.84 -2.84
N TYR A 31 6.69 -6.00 -3.70
CA TYR A 31 6.97 -6.02 -5.14
C TYR A 31 7.88 -4.86 -5.53
N ASP A 32 8.98 -5.15 -6.23
CA ASP A 32 9.87 -4.13 -6.78
C ASP A 32 9.76 -4.09 -8.31
N LEU A 33 9.21 -3.00 -8.84
CA LEU A 33 8.95 -2.84 -10.26
C LEU A 33 10.19 -2.26 -10.96
N GLY A 34 10.86 -3.07 -11.80
CA GLY A 34 12.15 -2.71 -12.38
C GLY A 34 13.29 -2.89 -11.38
N CYS A 35 13.40 -4.10 -10.82
CA CYS A 35 14.22 -4.35 -9.62
C CYS A 35 15.74 -4.21 -9.84
N GLY A 36 16.19 -4.21 -11.09
CA GLY A 36 17.59 -4.13 -11.45
C GLY A 36 18.44 -5.23 -10.82
N ASP A 37 19.38 -4.84 -9.96
CA ASP A 37 20.30 -5.76 -9.29
C ASP A 37 19.71 -6.44 -8.04
N GLY A 38 18.42 -6.23 -7.77
CA GLY A 38 17.65 -6.92 -6.74
C GLY A 38 17.87 -6.41 -5.32
N ARG A 39 18.62 -5.31 -5.13
CA ARG A 39 18.99 -4.83 -3.79
C ARG A 39 17.80 -4.56 -2.87
N ILE A 40 16.67 -4.09 -3.41
CA ILE A 40 15.48 -3.77 -2.62
C ILE A 40 14.83 -5.05 -2.11
N VAL A 41 14.56 -6.01 -3.00
CA VAL A 41 13.93 -7.29 -2.62
C VAL A 41 14.83 -8.14 -1.72
N ILE A 42 16.15 -8.11 -1.95
CA ILE A 42 17.13 -8.80 -1.10
C ILE A 42 17.12 -8.19 0.30
N MET A 43 17.13 -6.85 0.42
CA MET A 43 17.08 -6.18 1.72
C MET A 43 15.75 -6.42 2.43
N ALA A 44 14.62 -6.34 1.71
CA ALA A 44 13.30 -6.62 2.25
C ALA A 44 13.21 -8.04 2.84
N ALA A 45 13.72 -9.05 2.12
CA ALA A 45 13.72 -10.43 2.60
C ALA A 45 14.67 -10.66 3.79
N ARG A 46 15.86 -10.05 3.78
CA ARG A 46 16.90 -10.25 4.81
C ARG A 46 16.65 -9.47 6.09
N GLU A 47 16.38 -8.17 5.97
CA GLU A 47 16.30 -7.26 7.12
C GLU A 47 14.87 -7.15 7.66
N PHE A 48 13.85 -7.25 6.80
CA PHE A 48 12.44 -7.07 7.20
C PHE A 48 11.66 -8.39 7.24
N GLY A 49 12.21 -9.48 6.70
CA GLY A 49 11.56 -10.79 6.68
C GLY A 49 10.34 -10.85 5.77
N ALA A 50 10.29 -9.99 4.74
CA ALA A 50 9.23 -9.97 3.74
C ALA A 50 9.31 -11.17 2.77
N GLN A 51 8.19 -11.47 2.12
CA GLN A 51 8.15 -12.23 0.87
C GLN A 51 8.26 -11.21 -0.26
N ALA A 52 9.27 -11.32 -1.12
CA ALA A 52 9.57 -10.29 -2.10
C ALA A 52 9.56 -10.81 -3.54
N ALA A 53 9.09 -9.99 -4.46
CA ALA A 53 9.06 -10.25 -5.89
C ALA A 53 9.84 -9.15 -6.63
N CYS A 54 10.90 -9.54 -7.31
CA CYS A 54 11.61 -8.69 -8.26
C CYS A 54 11.02 -8.90 -9.65
N ILE A 55 10.59 -7.81 -10.32
CA ILE A 55 10.18 -7.86 -11.72
C ILE A 55 11.21 -7.09 -12.54
N GLU A 56 11.87 -7.77 -13.49
CA GLU A 56 12.93 -7.18 -14.31
C GLU A 56 12.84 -7.68 -15.76
N ILE A 57 12.92 -6.75 -16.72
CA ILE A 57 12.79 -7.01 -18.16
C ILE A 57 14.15 -7.13 -18.86
N ARG A 58 15.21 -6.60 -18.23
CA ARG A 58 16.60 -6.72 -18.68
C ARG A 58 17.17 -8.06 -18.29
N LYS A 59 17.42 -8.91 -19.29
CA LYS A 59 17.87 -10.30 -19.08
C LYS A 59 19.17 -10.38 -18.28
N ASP A 60 20.12 -9.47 -18.52
CA ASP A 60 21.40 -9.41 -17.82
C ASP A 60 21.22 -9.14 -16.31
N LEU A 61 20.36 -8.18 -15.96
CA LEU A 61 20.05 -7.83 -14.57
C LEU A 61 19.21 -8.93 -13.89
N TYR A 62 18.24 -9.49 -14.60
CA TYR A 62 17.48 -10.65 -14.14
C TYR A 62 18.40 -11.82 -13.77
N GLU A 63 19.32 -12.23 -14.66
CA GLU A 63 20.25 -13.33 -14.41
C GLU A 63 21.26 -13.00 -13.29
N GLN A 64 21.65 -11.74 -13.14
CA GLN A 64 22.47 -11.28 -12.03
C GLN A 64 21.71 -11.42 -10.71
N THR A 65 20.48 -10.92 -10.64
CA THR A 65 19.65 -10.94 -9.44
C THR A 65 19.28 -12.36 -9.04
N LEU A 66 18.92 -13.22 -10.00
CA LEU A 66 18.63 -14.63 -9.76
C LEU A 66 19.84 -15.35 -9.12
N ARG A 67 21.06 -15.11 -9.63
CA ARG A 67 22.28 -15.65 -9.03
C ARG A 67 22.51 -15.13 -7.61
N ARG A 68 22.37 -13.82 -7.38
CA ARG A 68 22.54 -13.23 -6.05
C ARG A 68 21.55 -13.78 -5.03
N VAL A 69 20.29 -13.94 -5.41
CA VAL A 69 19.25 -14.52 -4.55
C VAL A 69 19.62 -15.95 -4.16
N LYS A 70 20.10 -16.74 -5.11
CA LYS A 70 20.58 -18.11 -4.87
C LYS A 70 21.82 -18.16 -3.98
N ASP A 71 22.83 -17.35 -4.26
CA ASP A 71 24.08 -17.30 -3.51
C ASP A 71 23.86 -16.87 -2.04
N LEU A 72 22.82 -16.06 -1.80
CA LEU A 72 22.40 -15.63 -0.46
C LEU A 72 21.43 -16.60 0.22
N GLY A 73 20.99 -17.67 -0.47
CA GLY A 73 20.05 -18.66 0.06
C GLY A 73 18.66 -18.07 0.34
N LEU A 74 18.19 -17.13 -0.49
CA LEU A 74 16.92 -16.42 -0.32
C LEU A 74 15.82 -16.89 -1.27
N GLU A 75 16.02 -18.03 -1.95
CA GLU A 75 15.07 -18.57 -2.94
C GLU A 75 13.69 -18.90 -2.32
N ASP A 76 13.61 -19.09 -1.00
CA ASP A 76 12.37 -19.32 -0.24
C ASP A 76 11.57 -18.04 0.02
N ARG A 77 12.16 -16.86 -0.20
CA ARG A 77 11.55 -15.55 0.10
C ARG A 77 11.57 -14.57 -1.05
N VAL A 78 12.48 -14.73 -2.01
CA VAL A 78 12.63 -13.81 -3.12
C VAL A 78 12.33 -14.53 -4.43
N ARG A 79 11.24 -14.15 -5.08
CA ARG A 79 10.91 -14.56 -6.44
C ARG A 79 11.50 -13.55 -7.42
N VAL A 80 12.26 -14.03 -8.40
CA VAL A 80 12.82 -13.19 -9.48
C VAL A 80 12.08 -13.51 -10.76
N ILE A 81 11.40 -12.50 -11.33
CA ILE A 81 10.50 -12.64 -12.46
C ILE A 81 11.13 -11.93 -13.66
N TYR A 82 11.39 -12.70 -14.73
CA TYR A 82 11.81 -12.13 -16.00
C TYR A 82 10.57 -11.69 -16.79
N GLY A 83 10.25 -10.41 -16.74
CA GLY A 83 8.95 -9.95 -17.24
C GLY A 83 8.78 -8.44 -17.26
N ASN A 84 7.69 -8.03 -17.88
CA ASN A 84 7.25 -6.65 -17.95
C ASN A 84 6.35 -6.35 -16.74
N PHE A 85 6.73 -5.41 -15.88
CA PHE A 85 5.93 -5.04 -14.71
C PHE A 85 4.55 -4.45 -15.06
N PHE A 86 4.31 -4.03 -16.32
CA PHE A 86 2.98 -3.66 -16.79
C PHE A 86 2.02 -4.86 -16.89
N GLU A 87 2.55 -6.09 -16.97
CA GLU A 87 1.78 -7.31 -17.23
C GLU A 87 1.64 -8.20 -15.98
N GLU A 88 2.59 -8.11 -15.03
CA GLU A 88 2.59 -8.91 -13.80
C GLU A 88 1.41 -8.58 -12.87
N ASP A 89 0.79 -9.60 -12.26
CA ASP A 89 -0.28 -9.42 -11.28
C ASP A 89 0.29 -8.90 -9.95
N LEU A 90 -0.31 -7.82 -9.44
CA LEU A 90 0.06 -7.17 -8.17
C LEU A 90 -1.05 -7.28 -7.10
N SER A 91 -2.07 -8.12 -7.33
CA SER A 91 -3.28 -8.21 -6.48
C SER A 91 -3.02 -8.69 -5.04
N ASP A 92 -1.89 -9.33 -4.78
CA ASP A 92 -1.45 -9.81 -3.48
C ASP A 92 -0.37 -8.93 -2.83
N ALA A 93 0.04 -7.83 -3.45
CA ALA A 93 1.05 -6.94 -2.90
C ALA A 93 0.55 -6.23 -1.63
N ASP A 94 1.41 -6.14 -0.61
CA ASP A 94 1.21 -5.31 0.58
C ASP A 94 2.00 -3.99 0.48
N VAL A 95 3.13 -4.05 -0.24
CA VAL A 95 4.03 -2.92 -0.51
C VAL A 95 4.57 -3.02 -1.94
N VAL A 96 4.60 -1.89 -2.64
CA VAL A 96 5.23 -1.74 -3.95
C VAL A 96 6.35 -0.72 -3.87
N THR A 97 7.54 -1.05 -4.35
CA THR A 97 8.69 -0.15 -4.46
C THR A 97 8.99 0.17 -5.92
N MET A 98 9.40 1.40 -6.17
CA MET A 98 9.64 1.90 -7.52
C MET A 98 10.80 2.91 -7.55
N TYR A 99 11.71 2.75 -8.50
CA TYR A 99 12.65 3.79 -8.93
C TYR A 99 12.69 3.83 -10.46
N LEU A 100 11.75 4.56 -11.06
CA LEU A 100 11.52 4.56 -12.50
C LEU A 100 11.78 5.96 -13.09
N LEU A 101 10.76 6.56 -13.71
CA LEU A 101 10.71 7.93 -14.20
C LEU A 101 9.27 8.43 -14.03
N THR A 102 9.05 9.75 -13.90
CA THR A 102 7.70 10.32 -13.76
C THR A 102 6.76 9.90 -14.89
N SER A 103 7.23 9.84 -16.13
CA SER A 103 6.43 9.40 -17.29
C SER A 103 6.04 7.92 -17.22
N VAL A 104 6.87 7.08 -16.61
CA VAL A 104 6.57 5.66 -16.40
C VAL A 104 5.62 5.48 -15.21
N ASN A 105 5.80 6.27 -14.14
CA ASN A 105 4.86 6.35 -13.02
C ASN A 105 3.46 6.72 -13.51
N GLU A 106 3.33 7.70 -14.40
CA GLU A 106 2.05 8.09 -15.01
C GLU A 106 1.40 6.92 -15.78
N ARG A 107 2.19 6.17 -16.55
CA ARG A 107 1.71 5.03 -17.34
C ARG A 107 1.27 3.84 -16.48
N ILE A 108 1.98 3.55 -15.38
CA ILE A 108 1.66 2.40 -14.51
C ILE A 108 0.54 2.71 -13.52
N LYS A 109 0.29 3.99 -13.22
CA LYS A 109 -0.74 4.44 -12.27
C LYS A 109 -2.10 3.75 -12.44
N PRO A 110 -2.71 3.66 -13.66
CA PRO A 110 -4.02 3.02 -13.81
C PRO A 110 -4.02 1.53 -13.46
N LYS A 111 -2.89 0.85 -13.63
CA LYS A 111 -2.72 -0.55 -13.20
C LYS A 111 -2.67 -0.63 -11.68
N LEU A 112 -1.88 0.22 -11.03
CA LEU A 112 -1.77 0.25 -9.56
C LEU A 112 -3.13 0.55 -8.92
N GLU A 113 -3.87 1.54 -9.43
CA GLU A 113 -5.22 1.89 -8.96
C GLU A 113 -6.22 0.74 -9.13
N ARG A 114 -6.11 -0.01 -10.24
CA ARG A 114 -6.98 -1.16 -10.51
C ARG A 114 -6.67 -2.36 -9.64
N GLU A 115 -5.39 -2.71 -9.47
CA GLU A 115 -4.99 -4.02 -8.92
C GLU A 115 -4.64 -3.98 -7.43
N LEU A 116 -4.01 -2.92 -6.94
CA LEU A 116 -3.55 -2.88 -5.54
C LEU A 116 -4.71 -2.68 -4.59
N LYS A 117 -4.83 -3.51 -3.55
CA LYS A 117 -5.93 -3.40 -2.57
C LYS A 117 -5.86 -2.08 -1.77
N PRO A 118 -6.98 -1.64 -1.18
CA PRO A 118 -6.95 -0.56 -0.21
C PRO A 118 -5.92 -0.82 0.89
N GLY A 119 -5.18 0.22 1.23
CA GLY A 119 -4.16 0.15 2.28
C GLY A 119 -2.78 -0.33 1.84
N VAL A 120 -2.62 -0.83 0.62
CA VAL A 120 -1.30 -1.12 0.03
C VAL A 120 -0.47 0.16 0.01
N ARG A 121 0.80 0.03 0.38
CA ARG A 121 1.73 1.16 0.40
C ARG A 121 2.58 1.16 -0.86
N VAL A 122 2.74 2.31 -1.48
CA VAL A 122 3.60 2.48 -2.65
C VAL A 122 4.70 3.45 -2.28
N VAL A 123 5.95 3.04 -2.44
CA VAL A 123 7.13 3.87 -2.16
C VAL A 123 7.88 4.15 -3.46
N SER A 124 8.02 5.42 -3.79
CA SER A 124 8.72 5.86 -5.01
C SER A 124 9.95 6.69 -4.65
N HIS A 125 11.06 6.42 -5.34
CA HIS A 125 12.33 7.11 -5.21
C HIS A 125 12.49 8.17 -6.31
N ASP A 126 12.81 9.41 -5.93
CA ASP A 126 13.01 10.65 -6.70
C ASP A 126 11.85 11.12 -7.58
N PHE A 127 11.00 10.21 -8.06
CA PHE A 127 9.92 10.49 -8.99
C PHE A 127 8.57 10.32 -8.31
N GLU A 128 7.77 11.38 -8.28
CA GLU A 128 6.42 11.33 -7.72
C GLU A 128 5.45 10.50 -8.56
N MET A 129 4.33 10.12 -7.96
CA MET A 129 3.17 9.55 -8.66
C MET A 129 2.19 10.66 -9.04
N PRO A 130 2.04 11.02 -10.33
CA PRO A 130 1.24 12.18 -10.74
C PRO A 130 -0.23 12.08 -10.34
N GLY A 131 -0.72 13.10 -9.63
CA GLY A 131 -2.10 13.20 -9.16
C GLY A 131 -2.40 12.44 -7.87
N TRP A 132 -1.45 11.66 -7.35
CA TRP A 132 -1.58 11.08 -6.01
C TRP A 132 -1.07 12.06 -4.95
N LYS A 133 -1.79 12.12 -3.82
CA LYS A 133 -1.34 12.88 -2.65
C LYS A 133 -0.42 11.99 -1.78
N PRO A 134 0.87 12.32 -1.63
CA PRO A 134 1.75 11.54 -0.76
C PRO A 134 1.32 11.68 0.70
N LEU A 135 1.44 10.58 1.45
CA LEU A 135 1.33 10.59 2.91
C LEU A 135 2.57 11.20 3.55
N ILE A 136 3.75 10.85 3.02
CA ILE A 136 5.05 11.33 3.47
C ILE A 136 5.87 11.68 2.24
N VAL A 137 6.59 12.80 2.32
CA VAL A 137 7.67 13.16 1.42
C VAL A 137 8.89 13.39 2.30
N GLU A 138 9.97 12.66 2.04
CA GLU A 138 11.20 12.76 2.83
C GLU A 138 12.39 13.04 1.93
N ASP A 139 13.20 14.03 2.31
CA ASP A 139 14.47 14.34 1.67
C ASP A 139 15.62 13.68 2.43
N LEU A 140 16.42 12.89 1.71
CA LEU A 140 17.62 12.23 2.22
C LEU A 140 18.84 12.86 1.56
N TYR A 141 19.77 13.37 2.36
CA TYR A 141 20.96 14.04 1.86
C TYR A 141 22.17 13.10 1.90
N GLU A 142 22.77 12.85 0.74
CA GLU A 142 24.12 12.32 0.63
C GLU A 142 25.09 13.45 0.27
N GLU A 143 26.40 13.26 0.47
CA GLU A 143 27.43 14.30 0.27
C GLU A 143 27.36 15.01 -1.09
N TRP A 144 26.97 14.29 -2.15
CA TRP A 144 27.02 14.78 -3.53
C TRP A 144 25.66 14.88 -4.21
N ARG A 145 24.57 14.42 -3.57
CA ARG A 145 23.20 14.54 -4.08
C ARG A 145 22.15 14.38 -2.98
N SER A 146 20.98 14.97 -3.21
CA SER A 146 19.79 14.69 -2.42
C SER A 146 18.88 13.69 -3.12
N HIS A 147 18.17 12.92 -2.32
CA HIS A 147 17.16 11.96 -2.72
C HIS A 147 15.82 12.35 -2.14
N LYS A 148 14.75 12.08 -2.88
CA LYS A 148 13.38 12.28 -2.37
C LYS A 148 12.64 10.96 -2.35
N VAL A 149 12.07 10.60 -1.20
CA VAL A 149 11.26 9.39 -1.06
C VAL A 149 9.82 9.77 -0.82
N TYR A 150 8.92 9.24 -1.63
CA TYR A 150 7.49 9.45 -1.55
C TYR A 150 6.81 8.19 -1.05
N LEU A 151 6.01 8.30 0.01
CA LEU A 151 5.14 7.24 0.48
C LEU A 151 3.70 7.57 0.14
N TYR A 152 3.03 6.65 -0.53
CA TYR A 152 1.60 6.68 -0.81
C TYR A 152 0.91 5.48 -0.16
N LYS A 153 -0.40 5.58 -0.01
CA LYS A 153 -1.26 4.48 0.41
C LYS A 153 -2.49 4.46 -0.48
N ILE A 154 -2.82 3.30 -1.03
CA ILE A 154 -4.02 3.14 -1.85
C ILE A 154 -5.25 3.47 -0.98
N PRO A 155 -6.11 4.40 -1.40
CA PRO A 155 -7.28 4.78 -0.63
C PRO A 155 -8.25 3.62 -0.48
N GLY A 156 -9.06 3.67 0.56
CA GLY A 156 -10.16 2.75 0.79
C GLY A 156 -11.28 3.43 1.56
N LEU A 157 -12.51 3.10 1.17
CA LEU A 157 -13.70 3.48 1.91
C LEU A 157 -13.87 2.53 3.09
N GLU A 158 -13.86 3.10 4.30
CA GLU A 158 -14.20 2.39 5.52
C GLU A 158 -15.72 2.32 5.64
N ILE A 159 -16.30 1.13 5.54
CA ILE A 159 -17.75 0.90 5.57
C ILE A 159 -18.09 0.06 6.81
N PRO A 160 -18.83 0.60 7.79
CA PRO A 160 -19.35 -0.19 8.91
C PRO A 160 -20.43 -1.17 8.42
N ILE A 161 -20.25 -2.45 8.76
CA ILE A 161 -21.17 -3.53 8.39
C ILE A 161 -22.10 -3.82 9.57
N PRO A 162 -23.42 -3.57 9.46
CA PRO A 162 -24.35 -3.80 10.54
C PRO A 162 -24.54 -5.29 10.84
N VAL A 163 -24.98 -5.60 12.06
CA VAL A 163 -25.51 -6.92 12.40
C VAL A 163 -26.97 -7.01 11.92
N GLY A 164 -27.20 -7.71 10.81
CA GLY A 164 -28.55 -7.92 10.27
C GLY A 164 -29.29 -6.61 9.94
N GLU A 165 -30.62 -6.62 10.05
CA GLU A 165 -31.44 -5.42 9.84
C GLU A 165 -31.53 -4.55 11.10
N LEU A 166 -30.79 -3.43 11.12
CA LEU A 166 -30.76 -2.49 12.24
C LEU A 166 -32.12 -1.90 12.62
N LYS A 167 -33.08 -1.82 11.70
CA LYS A 167 -34.42 -1.20 11.94
C LYS A 167 -35.16 -1.79 13.14
N ASN A 168 -35.00 -3.09 13.38
CA ASN A 168 -35.66 -3.76 14.50
C ASN A 168 -34.87 -3.61 15.81
N ILE A 169 -33.54 -3.50 15.71
CA ILE A 169 -32.64 -3.36 16.84
C ILE A 169 -32.75 -1.96 17.44
N ILE A 170 -32.70 -0.92 16.60
CA ILE A 170 -32.75 0.50 17.00
C ILE A 170 -33.92 0.81 17.96
N LYS A 171 -35.07 0.13 17.82
CA LYS A 171 -36.24 0.34 18.68
C LYS A 171 -36.01 0.04 20.16
N ASN A 172 -35.02 -0.80 20.48
CA ASN A 172 -34.82 -1.35 21.83
C ASN A 172 -33.46 -0.98 22.45
N VAL A 173 -32.62 -0.21 21.74
CA VAL A 173 -31.30 0.22 22.25
C VAL A 173 -31.43 1.62 22.86
N LYS A 174 -30.82 1.83 24.03
CA LYS A 174 -30.60 3.16 24.60
C LYS A 174 -29.17 3.61 24.28
N LEU A 175 -29.05 4.57 23.38
CA LEU A 175 -27.82 5.25 23.00
C LEU A 175 -28.00 6.75 23.19
N ASP A 176 -26.89 7.49 23.29
CA ASP A 176 -26.96 8.95 23.21
C ASP A 176 -27.31 9.42 21.78
N GLU A 177 -27.57 10.73 21.65
CA GLU A 177 -28.05 11.32 20.41
C GLU A 177 -27.06 11.17 19.24
N GLU A 178 -25.75 11.24 19.51
CA GLU A 178 -24.72 11.12 18.48
C GLU A 178 -24.58 9.68 17.99
N HIS A 179 -24.57 8.73 18.93
CA HIS A 179 -24.56 7.30 18.62
C HIS A 179 -25.79 6.89 17.82
N MET A 180 -26.96 7.41 18.15
CA MET A 180 -28.18 7.17 17.38
C MET A 180 -28.10 7.73 15.96
N LYS A 181 -27.65 8.98 15.79
CA LYS A 181 -27.46 9.61 14.47
C LYS A 181 -26.51 8.81 13.58
N VAL A 182 -25.42 8.31 14.14
CA VAL A 182 -24.47 7.46 13.40
C VAL A 182 -25.10 6.12 13.07
N LEU A 183 -25.69 5.42 14.06
CA LEU A 183 -26.28 4.09 13.88
C LEU A 183 -27.36 4.07 12.80
N GLU A 184 -28.21 5.09 12.71
CA GLU A 184 -29.26 5.20 11.70
C GLU A 184 -28.73 5.31 10.25
N LEU A 185 -27.49 5.78 10.08
CA LEU A 185 -26.88 5.93 8.76
C LEU A 185 -26.08 4.70 8.32
N ILE A 186 -25.84 3.74 9.22
CA ILE A 186 -25.12 2.51 8.91
C ILE A 186 -26.04 1.55 8.16
N ASP A 187 -25.76 1.33 6.89
CA ASP A 187 -26.54 0.46 6.00
C ASP A 187 -25.68 -0.60 5.30
N GLY A 188 -24.39 -0.68 5.65
CA GLY A 188 -23.42 -1.57 5.01
C GLY A 188 -22.92 -1.08 3.65
N ASN A 189 -23.30 0.13 3.20
CA ASN A 189 -22.84 0.73 1.95
C ASN A 189 -22.19 2.11 2.16
N ARG A 190 -22.65 2.89 3.15
CA ARG A 190 -22.07 4.21 3.42
C ARG A 190 -20.72 4.12 4.10
N SER A 191 -19.78 4.91 3.60
CA SER A 191 -18.48 5.10 4.22
C SER A 191 -18.54 5.96 5.49
N ILE A 192 -17.52 5.84 6.34
CA ILE A 192 -17.30 6.70 7.51
C ILE A 192 -17.24 8.18 7.10
N GLU A 193 -16.69 8.50 5.93
CA GLU A 193 -16.63 9.87 5.42
C GLU A 193 -18.02 10.40 5.10
N GLU A 194 -18.86 9.62 4.41
CA GLU A 194 -20.24 10.00 4.12
C GLU A 194 -21.09 10.14 5.39
N ILE A 195 -20.90 9.26 6.36
CA ILE A 195 -21.57 9.34 7.67
C ILE A 195 -21.12 10.60 8.42
N SER A 196 -19.81 10.90 8.42
CA SER A 196 -19.23 12.12 8.99
C SER A 196 -19.83 13.37 8.37
N ASN A 197 -19.91 13.43 7.03
CA ASN A 197 -20.51 14.56 6.31
C ASN A 197 -21.99 14.75 6.64
N LYS A 198 -22.76 13.65 6.78
CA LYS A 198 -24.19 13.71 7.08
C LYS A 198 -24.50 14.08 8.54
N THR A 199 -23.67 13.63 9.48
CA THR A 199 -23.85 13.90 10.92
C THR A 199 -23.19 15.21 11.36
N GLN A 200 -22.32 15.79 10.53
CA GLN A 200 -21.43 16.91 10.87
C GLN A 200 -20.42 16.58 12.00
N LEU A 201 -20.28 15.30 12.34
CA LEU A 201 -19.23 14.83 13.25
C LEU A 201 -17.93 14.68 12.49
N THR A 202 -16.79 14.79 13.17
CA THR A 202 -15.49 14.46 12.57
C THR A 202 -15.41 12.96 12.26
N MET A 203 -14.66 12.56 11.23
CA MET A 203 -14.44 11.13 10.95
C MET A 203 -13.83 10.39 12.14
N ARG A 204 -13.05 11.06 12.99
CA ARG A 204 -12.52 10.48 14.22
C ARG A 204 -13.64 10.15 15.21
N ALA A 205 -14.54 11.09 15.47
CA ALA A 205 -15.70 10.87 16.33
C ALA A 205 -16.59 9.74 15.79
N VAL A 206 -16.84 9.71 14.48
CA VAL A 206 -17.60 8.61 13.84
C VAL A 206 -16.91 7.27 14.04
N ARG A 207 -15.58 7.18 13.89
CA ARG A 207 -14.81 5.94 14.16
C ARG A 207 -14.90 5.51 15.62
N GLU A 208 -14.82 6.45 16.57
CA GLU A 208 -14.94 6.17 18.00
C GLU A 208 -16.34 5.60 18.32
N ILE A 209 -17.41 6.23 17.81
CA ILE A 209 -18.78 5.74 17.93
C ILE A 209 -18.96 4.35 17.31
N ILE A 210 -18.44 4.12 16.09
CA ILE A 210 -18.50 2.81 15.44
C ILE A 210 -17.79 1.74 16.28
N SER A 211 -16.64 2.06 16.87
CA SER A 211 -15.91 1.15 17.76
C SER A 211 -16.76 0.76 18.98
N ASP A 212 -17.48 1.70 19.56
CA ASP A 212 -18.37 1.43 20.68
C ASP A 212 -19.61 0.61 20.27
N LEU A 213 -20.16 0.87 19.08
CA LEU A 213 -21.25 0.07 18.51
C LEU A 213 -20.81 -1.37 18.16
N ILE A 214 -19.56 -1.59 17.75
CA ILE A 214 -18.98 -2.93 17.58
C ILE A 214 -18.91 -3.67 18.92
N LYS A 215 -18.40 -3.01 19.98
CA LYS A 215 -18.34 -3.61 21.32
C LYS A 215 -19.72 -3.99 21.87
N GLN A 216 -20.76 -3.26 21.47
CA GLN A 216 -22.15 -3.54 21.82
C GLN A 216 -22.81 -4.60 20.93
N GLY A 217 -22.11 -5.12 19.92
CA GLY A 217 -22.62 -6.15 19.01
C GLY A 217 -23.66 -5.64 18.00
N LEU A 218 -23.68 -4.32 17.73
CA LEU A 218 -24.59 -3.69 16.76
C LEU A 218 -23.98 -3.60 15.36
N ILE A 219 -22.65 -3.60 15.28
CA ILE A 219 -21.86 -3.61 14.05
C ILE A 219 -20.94 -4.84 14.10
N ASN A 220 -20.85 -5.58 13.00
CA ASN A 220 -19.96 -6.73 12.87
C ASN A 220 -18.49 -6.28 12.78
N GLU A 221 -18.20 -5.42 11.81
CA GLU A 221 -16.85 -4.96 11.48
C GLU A 221 -16.90 -3.67 10.66
N VAL A 222 -15.73 -3.07 10.44
CA VAL A 222 -15.54 -2.05 9.40
C VAL A 222 -14.78 -2.69 8.26
N LYS A 223 -15.43 -2.84 7.10
CA LYS A 223 -14.76 -3.31 5.87
C LYS A 223 -14.10 -2.14 5.17
N VAL A 224 -12.89 -2.34 4.66
CA VAL A 224 -12.22 -1.37 3.78
C VAL A 224 -12.38 -1.85 2.34
N ILE A 225 -13.08 -1.09 1.52
CA ILE A 225 -13.29 -1.39 0.09
C ILE A 225 -12.69 -0.29 -0.79
N LYS A 226 -12.47 -0.58 -2.08
CA LYS A 226 -12.13 0.46 -3.05
C LYS A 226 -13.33 1.32 -3.38
#